data_AF-A0A7K2NME2-F1
#
_entry.id   AF-A0A7K2NME2-F1
#
_cell.length_a   1.000
_cell.length_b   1.000
_cell.length_c   1.000
_cell.angle_alpha   90.00
_cell.angle_beta   90.00
_cell.angle_gamma   90.00
#
_symmetry.space_group_name_H-M   'P 1'
#
loop_
_entity.id
_entity.type
_entity.pdbx_description
1 polymer ?
#
loop_
_entity_poly.entity_id
_entity_poly.type
_entity_poly.pdbx_seq_one_letter_code
_entity_poly.pdbx_strand_id
1 'polypeptide(L)' 'GGYVCAVTVPKKPGTKRQMSVGVQARGGRAVVDSGRFAYRAGPVTVHAGNRCVRVTGKVAKSSVGSGWILC' A
#
# COMPACT_ATOMS: atom_id res chain seq x y z
N GLY A 1 2.14 -6.01 19.63
CA GLY A 1 2.82 -5.63 18.37
C GLY A 1 1.77 -5.58 17.28
N GLY A 2 1.49 -4.39 16.74
CA GLY A 2 0.51 -4.23 15.67
C GLY A 2 1.12 -4.54 14.31
N TYR A 3 0.35 -5.20 13.45
CA TYR A 3 0.65 -5.32 12.02
C TYR A 3 -0.26 -4.38 11.25
N VAL A 4 0.27 -3.83 10.16
CA VAL A 4 -0.51 -3.02 9.23
C VAL A 4 -0.51 -3.74 7.89
N CYS A 5 -1.72 -3.97 7.36
CA CYS A 5 -1.96 -4.56 6.06
C CYS A 5 -2.54 -3.50 5.14
N ALA A 6 -2.07 -3.42 3.89
CA ALA A 6 -2.67 -2.56 2.88
C ALA A 6 -2.83 -3.28 1.54
N VAL A 7 -3.87 -2.87 0.82
CA VAL A 7 -4.18 -3.26 -0.55
C VAL A 7 -4.53 -2.02 -1.35
N THR A 8 -4.28 -2.06 -2.66
CA THR A 8 -4.79 -1.04 -3.58
C THR A 8 -5.84 -1.67 -4.49
N VAL A 9 -7.05 -1.12 -4.48
CA VAL A 9 -8.18 -1.61 -5.28
C VAL A 9 -8.59 -0.52 -6.28
N PRO A 10 -8.70 -0.83 -7.58
CA PRO A 10 -9.19 0.12 -8.57
C PRO A 10 -10.71 0.31 -8.43
N LYS A 11 -11.18 1.55 -8.63
CA LYS A 11 -12.62 1.86 -8.66
C LYS A 11 -13.40 1.06 -9.70
N LYS A 12 -12.78 0.73 -10.83
CA LYS A 12 -13.35 -0.09 -11.91
C LYS A 12 -12.44 -1.30 -12.14
N PRO A 13 -12.76 -2.48 -11.57
CA PRO A 13 -12.00 -3.70 -11.80
C PRO A 13 -12.21 -4.23 -13.22
N GLY A 14 -11.31 -5.09 -13.69
CA GLY A 14 -11.43 -5.84 -14.95
C GLY A 14 -10.40 -5.50 -16.03
N THR A 15 -9.87 -4.27 -16.06
CA THR A 15 -8.76 -3.92 -16.98
C THR A 15 -7.42 -3.99 -16.26
N LYS A 16 -6.44 -4.70 -16.83
CA LYS A 16 -5.06 -4.72 -16.31
C LYS A 16 -4.42 -3.33 -16.38
N ARG A 17 -4.29 -2.66 -15.24
CA ARG A 17 -3.66 -1.34 -15.10
C ARG A 17 -2.45 -1.46 -14.18
N GLN A 18 -1.48 -0.56 -14.38
CA GLN A 18 -0.38 -0.44 -13.44
C GLN A 18 -0.96 -0.08 -12.07
N MET A 19 -0.69 -0.88 -11.05
CA MET A 19 -1.07 -0.59 -9.67
C MET A 19 0.12 -0.85 -8.77
N SER A 20 0.16 -0.13 -7.65
CA SER A 20 1.11 -0.40 -6.60
C SER A 20 0.50 -0.13 -5.24
N VAL A 21 0.93 -0.88 -4.24
CA VAL A 21 0.67 -0.63 -2.83
C VAL A 21 1.98 -0.67 -2.08
N GLY A 22 2.19 0.27 -1.18
CA GLY A 22 3.39 0.35 -0.37
C GLY A 22 3.07 0.67 1.07
N VAL A 23 3.66 -0.07 2.01
CA VAL A 23 3.54 0.18 3.44
C VAL A 23 4.92 0.28 4.06
N GLN A 24 5.12 1.30 4.88
CA GLN A 24 6.37 1.54 5.56
C GLN A 24 6.11 1.86 7.03
N ALA A 25 6.70 1.08 7.94
CA ALA A 25 6.81 1.48 9.34
C ALA A 25 8.00 2.45 9.49
N ARG A 26 7.84 3.49 10.31
CA ARG A 26 8.91 4.48 10.55
C ARG A 26 10.13 3.78 11.13
N GLY A 27 11.30 4.06 10.56
CA GLY A 27 12.56 3.37 10.90
C GLY A 27 12.68 1.93 10.35
N GLY A 28 11.72 1.46 9.55
CA GLY A 28 11.76 0.16 8.87
C GLY A 28 11.83 0.28 7.35
N ARG A 29 12.06 -0.86 6.69
CA ARG A 29 12.06 -0.97 5.23
C ARG A 29 10.62 -0.90 4.70
N ALA A 30 10.42 -0.13 3.64
CA ALA A 30 9.14 -0.11 2.93
C ALA A 30 8.93 -1.43 2.18
N VAL A 31 7.75 -2.03 2.32
CA VAL A 31 7.31 -3.18 1.54
C VAL A 31 6.36 -2.67 0.48
N VAL A 32 6.71 -2.90 -0.79
CA VAL A 32 5.98 -2.41 -1.95
C VAL A 32 5.67 -3.58 -2.88
N ASP A 33 4.40 -3.70 -3.26
CA ASP A 33 3.96 -4.55 -4.36
C ASP A 33 3.55 -3.64 -5.53
N SER A 34 4.06 -3.93 -6.73
CA SER A 34 3.80 -3.13 -7.93
C SER A 34 3.78 -3.99 -9.19
N GLY A 35 2.81 -3.75 -10.06
CA GLY A 35 2.62 -4.55 -11.25
C GLY A 35 1.34 -4.20 -12.01
N ARG A 36 1.02 -4.97 -13.05
CA ARG A 36 -0.23 -4.80 -13.80
C ARG A 36 -1.30 -5.74 -13.27
N PHE A 37 -2.26 -5.18 -12.55
CA PHE A 37 -3.34 -5.95 -11.93
C PHE A 37 -4.70 -5.57 -12.52
N ALA A 38 -5.63 -6.52 -12.58
CA ALA A 38 -7.01 -6.27 -13.01
C ALA A 38 -7.96 -5.99 -11.83
N TYR A 39 -7.64 -6.51 -10.63
CA TYR A 39 -8.53 -6.50 -9.48
C TYR A 39 -7.95 -5.82 -8.24
N ARG A 40 -6.68 -6.06 -7.90
CA ARG A 40 -5.99 -5.40 -6.78
C ARG A 40 -4.48 -5.61 -6.84
N ALA A 41 -3.73 -4.71 -6.21
CA ALA A 41 -2.34 -4.93 -5.81
C ALA A 41 -2.27 -5.21 -4.30
N GLY A 42 -1.37 -6.10 -3.87
CA GLY A 42 -1.24 -6.59 -2.51
C GLY A 42 -2.06 -7.85 -2.20
N PRO A 43 -2.10 -8.29 -0.93
CA PRO A 43 -1.77 -7.51 0.27
C PRO A 43 -0.28 -7.42 0.59
N VAL A 44 0.14 -6.26 1.11
CA VAL A 44 1.45 -6.08 1.75
C VAL A 44 1.27 -5.80 3.23
N THR A 45 2.12 -6.42 4.06
CA THR A 45 2.05 -6.30 5.51
C THR A 45 3.39 -5.86 6.07
N VAL A 46 3.36 -5.01 7.10
CA VAL A 46 4.55 -4.68 7.89
C VAL A 46 4.22 -4.77 9.37
N HIS A 47 5.21 -5.16 10.16
CA HIS A 47 5.13 -5.05 11.61
C HIS A 47 5.34 -3.58 12.01
N ALA A 48 4.29 -2.94 12.51
CA ALA A 48 4.29 -1.53 12.90
C ALA A 48 4.69 -1.34 14.36
N GLY A 49 4.29 -2.25 15.27
CA GLY A 49 4.51 -2.04 16.71
C GLY A 49 3.85 -0.73 17.16
N ASN A 50 4.60 0.14 17.85
CA ASN A 50 4.19 1.50 18.23
C ASN A 50 4.82 2.58 17.32
N ARG A 51 5.08 2.25 16.06
CA ARG A 51 5.71 3.16 15.10
C ARG A 51 4.64 3.70 14.16
N CYS A 52 4.77 4.99 13.84
CA CYS A 52 4.01 5.59 12.76
C CYS A 52 4.21 4.77 11.47
N VAL A 53 3.14 4.58 10.71
CA VAL A 53 3.17 3.91 9.40
C VAL A 53 2.77 4.87 8.30
N ARG A 54 3.34 4.66 7.11
CA ARG A 54 2.97 5.35 5.89
C ARG A 54 2.47 4.34 4.89
N VAL A 55 1.29 4.59 4.35
CA VAL A 55 0.68 3.80 3.28
C VAL A 55 0.66 4.62 2.01
N THR A 56 0.98 3.97 0.89
CA THR A 56 0.96 4.55 -0.45
C THR A 56 0.23 3.62 -1.41
N GLY A 57 -0.47 4.20 -2.37
CA GLY A 57 -1.23 3.47 -3.37
C GLY A 57 -1.17 4.17 -4.72
N LYS A 58 -1.13 3.40 -5.80
CA LYS A 58 -1.21 3.93 -7.16
C LYS A 58 -2.11 3.05 -8.02
N VAL A 59 -2.96 3.68 -8.82
CA VAL A 59 -3.77 3.03 -9.85
C VAL A 59 -3.66 3.85 -11.13
N ALA A 60 -3.00 3.30 -12.14
CA ALA A 60 -2.66 3.95 -13.38
C ALA A 60 -1.97 5.32 -13.16
N LYS A 61 -2.66 6.43 -13.42
CA LYS A 61 -2.16 7.80 -13.25
C LYS A 61 -2.48 8.38 -11.87
N SER A 62 -3.37 7.75 -11.10
CA SER A 62 -3.79 8.24 -9.78
C SER A 62 -2.90 7.66 -8.69
N SER A 63 -2.37 8.51 -7.82
CA SER A 63 -1.57 8.12 -6.66
C SER A 63 -2.13 8.75 -5.39
N VAL A 64 -2.05 8.02 -4.28
CA VAL A 64 -2.48 8.46 -2.96
C VAL A 64 -1.42 8.07 -1.92
N GLY A 65 -1.32 8.86 -0.86
CA GLY A 65 -0.47 8.56 0.28
C GLY A 65 -1.11 9.06 1.56
N SER A 66 -1.08 8.25 2.61
CA SER A 66 -1.70 8.58 3.90
C SER A 66 -0.90 9.58 4.73
N GLY A 67 0.35 9.89 4.36
CA GLY A 67 1.31 10.44 5.31
C GLY A 67 1.64 9.44 6.43
N TRP A 68 2.22 9.91 7.53
CA TRP A 68 2.46 9.09 8.72
C TRP A 68 1.19 9.06 9.58
N ILE A 69 0.63 7.87 9.75
CA ILE A 69 -0.57 7.61 10.55
C ILE A 69 -0.23 6.57 11.64
N LEU A 70 -1.13 6.40 12.62
CA LEU A 70 -0.95 5.42 13.71
C LEU A 70 0.35 5.64 14.50
N CYS A 71 0.67 6.91 14.72
CA CYS A 71 1.40 7.34 15.89
C CYS A 71 0.37 7.40 17.04
#